data_AF-A0A1S2T2S4-F1
#
_entry.id   AF-A0A1S2T2S4-F1
#
_cell.length_a   1.000
_cell.length_b   1.000
_cell.length_c   1.000
_cell.angle_alpha   90.00
_cell.angle_beta   90.00
_cell.angle_gamma   90.00
#
_symmetry.space_group_name_H-M   'P 1'
#
loop_
_entity.id
_entity.type
_entity.pdbx_description
1 polymer ?
#
loop_
_entity_poly.entity_id
_entity_poly.type
_entity_poly.pdbx_seq_one_letter_code
_entity_poly.pdbx_strand_id
1 'polypeptide(L)' 'MRIKITKSLVLNAQIHNTESVPEALFPEGEYLANLTPEGKIEVINTKKIKALFSFSQFREKISQGDFVVVEA' A
#
# COMPACT_ATOMS: atom_id res chain seq x y z
N MET A 1 1.54 11.68 -2.80
CA MET A 1 2.53 10.99 -1.96
C MET A 1 3.13 9.77 -2.66
N ARG A 2 4.44 9.64 -2.60
CA ARG A 2 5.20 8.43 -2.97
C ARG A 2 5.78 7.79 -1.72
N ILE A 3 5.74 6.47 -1.67
CA ILE A 3 6.41 5.69 -0.63
C ILE A 3 7.43 4.74 -1.26
N LYS A 4 8.44 4.35 -0.49
CA LYS A 4 9.31 3.22 -0.76
C LYS A 4 8.96 2.08 0.20
N ILE A 5 8.65 0.92 -0.35
CA ILE A 5 8.61 -0.34 0.38
C ILE A 5 10.04 -0.86 0.46
N THR A 6 10.53 -1.15 1.67
CA THR A 6 11.95 -1.44 1.94
C THR A 6 12.32 -2.92 1.85
N LYS A 7 11.33 -3.80 1.79
CA LYS A 7 11.48 -5.24 1.59
C LYS A 7 10.22 -5.79 0.96
N SER A 8 10.30 -6.92 0.25
CA SER A 8 9.11 -7.56 -0.30
C SER A 8 8.11 -7.92 0.81
N LEU A 9 6.88 -7.45 0.68
CA LEU A 9 5.80 -7.66 1.64
C LEU A 9 4.62 -8.34 0.95
N VAL A 10 4.00 -9.28 1.66
CA VAL A 10 2.68 -9.79 1.29
C VAL A 10 1.65 -8.89 1.96
N LEU A 11 0.83 -8.22 1.14
CA LEU A 11 -0.15 -7.25 1.59
C LEU A 11 -1.55 -7.67 1.14
N ASN A 12 -2.53 -7.39 1.98
CA ASN A 12 -3.94 -7.54 1.63
C ASN A 12 -4.29 -6.55 0.52
N ALA A 13 -4.47 -7.07 -0.70
CA ALA A 13 -4.78 -6.28 -1.86
C ALA A 13 -6.21 -6.51 -2.35
N GLN A 14 -6.74 -5.50 -3.02
CA GLN A 14 -7.97 -5.57 -3.78
C GLN A 14 -7.61 -5.63 -5.26
N ILE A 15 -8.23 -6.57 -5.97
CA ILE A 15 -8.20 -6.62 -7.44
C ILE A 15 -9.48 -5.94 -7.93
N HIS A 16 -9.33 -5.02 -8.87
CA HIS A 16 -10.47 -4.39 -9.55
C HIS A 16 -11.44 -5.48 -10.08
N ASN A 17 -12.72 -5.44 -9.69
CA ASN A 17 -13.82 -6.38 -10.01
C ASN A 17 -14.03 -7.66 -9.15
N THR A 18 -13.32 -7.89 -8.04
CA THR A 18 -13.60 -9.07 -7.19
C THR A 18 -13.67 -8.75 -5.70
N GLU A 19 -14.73 -9.23 -5.04
CA GLU A 19 -15.16 -8.93 -3.65
C GLU A 19 -14.33 -9.58 -2.51
N SER A 20 -13.15 -10.15 -2.75
CA SER A 20 -12.36 -10.69 -1.64
C SER A 20 -10.86 -10.71 -1.94
N VAL A 21 -10.08 -10.62 -0.87
CA VAL A 21 -8.68 -10.19 -0.79
C VAL A 21 -7.70 -11.30 -1.22
N PRO A 22 -7.11 -11.25 -2.42
CA PRO A 22 -5.87 -11.97 -2.65
C PRO A 22 -4.74 -11.24 -1.93
N GLU A 23 -4.06 -11.95 -1.05
CA GLU A 23 -2.72 -11.57 -0.60
C GLU A 23 -1.82 -11.40 -1.83
N ALA A 24 -1.31 -10.18 -2.03
CA ALA A 24 -0.46 -9.85 -3.16
C ALA A 24 0.95 -9.51 -2.69
N LEU A 25 1.94 -9.97 -3.45
CA LEU A 25 3.33 -9.62 -3.25
C LEU A 25 3.58 -8.19 -3.75
N PHE A 26 4.07 -7.34 -2.86
CA PHE A 26 4.62 -6.02 -3.16
C PHE A 26 6.14 -6.10 -2.96
N PRO A 27 6.91 -6.23 -4.05
CA PRO A 27 8.37 -6.19 -3.99
C PRO A 27 8.93 -4.92 -3.35
N GLU A 28 10.22 -4.93 -3.00
CA GLU A 28 10.92 -3.69 -2.66
C GLU A 28 10.87 -2.71 -3.85
N GLY A 29 10.55 -1.44 -3.59
CA GLY A 29 10.46 -0.43 -4.64
C GLY A 29 9.66 0.79 -4.24
N GLU A 30 9.54 1.72 -5.18
CA GLU A 30 8.72 2.93 -5.02
C GLU A 30 7.30 2.70 -5.53
N TYR A 31 6.33 3.16 -4.75
CA TYR A 31 4.91 2.99 -4.99
C TYR A 31 4.17 4.31 -4.79
N LEU A 32 3.11 4.48 -5.59
CA LEU A 32 2.16 5.56 -5.38
C LEU A 32 1.25 5.23 -4.21
N ALA A 33 1.09 6.20 -3.31
CA ALA A 33 0.21 6.11 -2.17
C ALA A 33 -0.78 7.29 -2.20
N ASN A 34 -2.07 6.99 -2.29
CA ASN A 34 -3.13 7.98 -2.40
C ASN A 34 -4.03 7.94 -1.18
N LEU A 35 -4.43 9.11 -0.69
CA LEU A 35 -5.49 9.22 0.31
C LEU A 35 -6.85 9.08 -0.41
N THR A 36 -7.66 8.13 0.02
CA THR A 36 -9.02 7.95 -0.49
C THR A 36 -9.99 8.92 0.21
N PRO A 37 -11.15 9.23 -0.40
CA PRO A 37 -12.18 10.05 0.24
C PRO A 37 -12.69 9.47 1.58
N GLU A 38 -12.53 8.16 1.78
CA GLU A 38 -12.89 7.44 3.01
C GLU A 38 -11.83 7.57 4.12
N GLY A 39 -10.74 8.31 3.90
CA GLY A 39 -9.66 8.48 4.87
C GLY A 39 -8.71 7.27 4.96
N LYS A 40 -8.69 6.40 3.95
CA LYS A 40 -7.76 5.26 3.84
C LYS A 40 -6.63 5.59 2.89
N ILE A 41 -5.53 4.85 2.97
CA ILE A 41 -4.39 5.01 2.08
C ILE A 41 -4.36 3.82 1.12
N GLU A 42 -4.38 4.12 -0.17
CA GLU A 42 -4.30 3.15 -1.27
C GLU A 42 -2.87 3.13 -1.81
N VAL A 43 -2.18 2.00 -1.68
CA VAL A 43 -0.86 1.76 -2.26
C VAL A 43 -1.02 0.94 -3.55
N ILE A 44 -0.59 1.50 -4.68
CA ILE A 44 -0.82 0.94 -6.02
C ILE A 44 0.39 0.13 -6.46
N ASN A 45 0.25 -1.19 -6.63
CA ASN A 45 1.31 -2.05 -7.18
C ASN A 45 1.29 -2.05 -8.70
N THR A 46 0.13 -2.37 -9.26
CA THR A 46 -0.13 -2.35 -10.71
C THR A 46 -1.46 -1.66 -10.96
N LYS A 47 -1.80 -1.35 -12.22
CA LYS A 47 -3.09 -0.72 -12.56
C LYS A 47 -4.33 -1.47 -12.03
N LYS A 48 -4.20 -2.75 -11.69
CA LYS A 48 -5.30 -3.60 -11.19
C LYS A 48 -5.18 -4.02 -9.72
N ILE A 49 -3.99 -3.93 -9.13
CA ILE A 49 -3.69 -4.45 -7.78
C ILE A 49 -3.32 -3.29 -6.88
N LYS A 50 -4.04 -3.17 -5.77
CA LYS A 50 -3.86 -2.09 -4.80
C LYS A 50 -4.13 -2.56 -3.38
N ALA A 51 -3.30 -2.14 -2.44
CA ALA A 51 -3.45 -2.45 -1.03
C ALA A 51 -4.07 -1.25 -0.30
N LEU A 52 -5.05 -1.53 0.55
CA LEU A 52 -5.80 -0.50 1.26
C LEU A 52 -5.47 -0.55 2.75
N PHE A 53 -5.06 0.59 3.30
CA PHE A 53 -4.66 0.72 4.70
C PHE A 53 -5.52 1.77 5.39
N SER A 54 -5.90 1.52 6.64
CA SER A 54 -6.26 2.63 7.53
C SER A 54 -5.02 3.48 7.84
N PHE A 55 -5.23 4.72 8.28
CA PHE A 55 -4.14 5.62 8.66
C PHE A 55 -3.22 5.00 9.75
N SER A 56 -3.82 4.31 10.73
CA SER A 56 -3.08 3.63 11.80
C SER A 56 -2.19 2.50 11.25
N GLN A 57 -2.72 1.65 10.38
CA GLN A 57 -1.95 0.54 9.76
C GLN A 57 -0.81 1.08 8.89
N PHE A 58 -1.07 2.13 8.12
CA PHE A 58 -0.05 2.76 7.30
C PHE A 58 1.07 3.38 8.15
N ARG A 59 0.72 4.07 9.24
CA ARG A 59 1.69 4.63 10.18
C ARG A 59 2.49 3.55 10.91
N GLU A 60 1.86 2.42 11.26
CA GLU A 60 2.56 1.27 11.82
C GLU A 60 3.63 0.74 10.86
N LYS A 61 3.28 0.60 9.56
CA LYS A 61 4.23 0.21 8.51
C LYS A 61 5.40 1.18 8.38
N ILE A 62 5.14 2.49 8.49
CA ILE A 62 6.21 3.49 8.55
C ILE A 62 7.08 3.29 9.80
N SER A 63 6.47 3.11 10.98
CA SER A 63 7.19 2.94 12.24
C SER A 63 8.04 1.67 12.27
N GLN A 64 7.62 0.60 11.57
CA GLN A 64 8.37 -0.64 11.41
C GLN A 64 9.53 -0.51 10.40
N GLY A 65 9.62 0.61 9.67
CA GLY A 65 10.56 0.81 8.58
C GLY A 65 10.19 0.03 7.31
N ASP A 66 9.01 -0.58 7.26
CA ASP A 66 8.50 -1.29 6.09
C ASP A 66 8.20 -0.28 4.96
N PHE A 67 7.63 0.88 5.31
CA PHE A 67 7.33 2.00 4.40
C PHE A 67 8.17 3.23 4.74
N VAL A 68 8.67 3.92 3.72
CA VAL A 68 9.36 5.20 3.85
C VAL A 68 8.66 6.21 2.94
N VAL A 69 8.27 7.38 3.44
CA VAL A 69 7.70 8.45 2.60
C VAL A 69 8.84 9.13 1.86
N VAL A 70 8.79 9.10 0.52
CA VAL A 70 9.85 9.64 -0.34
C VAL A 70 9.49 11.04 -0.86
N GLU A 71 8.21 11.26 -1.14
CA GLU A 71 7.71 12.54 -1.65
C GLU A 71 6.29 12.77 -1.10
N ALA A 72 6.08 13.90 -0.43
CA ALA A 72 4.81 14.23 0.23
C ALA A 72 3.86 14.95 -0.75
#